data_AF-A0A914BKN2-F1
#
_entry.id   AF-A0A914BKN2-F1
#
_cell.length_a   1.000
_cell.length_b   1.000
_cell.length_c   1.000
_cell.angle_alpha   90.00
_cell.angle_beta   90.00
_cell.angle_gamma   90.00
#
_symmetry.space_group_name_H-M   'P 1'
#
loop_
_entity.id
_entity.type
_entity.pdbx_description
1 polymer ?
#
loop_
_entity_poly.entity_id
_entity_poly.type
_entity_poly.pdbx_seq_one_letter_code
_entity_poly.pdbx_strand_id
1 'polypeptide(L)'
;MARTLLLSLAVFLGFQVVAGIVSEWIAKDEMDKVCMKIKFDGMINVRDNPEYNTDFGSAVVIDPKPNCMEDERTITIGVGNSSLQLTFRKQSQSFVFTNITAKWLKPGSGLENVTGSLSDKNFLSGAVPLGCFYSQDEPLSIPFQGGFSAELKNVTFQPFADCAKNDYGNDYSSRDCPTDCSRAARPGSDIIYVLLVAVVGAISVKFMN
;
A
#
# COMPACT_ATOMS: atom_id res chain seq x y z
N MET A 1 -40.94 -51.26 -26.08
CA MET A 1 -41.32 -49.97 -25.45
C MET A 1 -40.07 -49.10 -25.41
N ALA A 2 -40.03 -48.06 -26.23
CA ALA A 2 -38.88 -47.16 -26.34
C ALA A 2 -38.85 -46.20 -25.14
N ARG A 3 -37.73 -46.15 -24.40
CA ARG A 3 -37.47 -45.12 -23.40
C ARG A 3 -36.60 -44.04 -24.03
N THR A 4 -37.21 -42.89 -24.23
CA THR A 4 -36.59 -41.62 -24.62
C THR A 4 -35.60 -41.20 -23.52
N LEU A 5 -34.30 -41.14 -23.83
CA LEU A 5 -33.32 -40.44 -23.00
C LEU A 5 -33.36 -38.94 -23.36
N LEU A 6 -33.81 -38.12 -22.43
CA LEU A 6 -33.66 -36.67 -22.47
C LEU A 6 -32.22 -36.30 -22.17
N LEU A 7 -31.51 -35.84 -23.19
CA LEU A 7 -30.20 -35.18 -23.08
C LEU A 7 -30.43 -33.81 -22.43
N SER A 8 -30.03 -33.64 -21.17
CA SER A 8 -30.01 -32.33 -20.53
C SER A 8 -28.70 -31.62 -20.90
N LEU A 9 -28.79 -30.68 -21.84
CA LEU A 9 -27.72 -29.80 -22.26
C LEU A 9 -27.57 -28.68 -21.21
N ALA A 10 -26.62 -28.81 -20.29
CA ALA A 10 -26.26 -27.72 -19.38
C ALA A 10 -25.31 -26.76 -20.10
N VAL A 11 -25.83 -25.61 -20.52
CA VAL A 11 -25.04 -24.47 -20.97
C VAL A 11 -24.39 -23.85 -19.74
N PHE A 12 -23.18 -24.29 -19.41
CA PHE A 12 -22.33 -23.56 -18.48
C PHE A 12 -21.78 -22.34 -19.23
N LEU A 13 -22.38 -21.17 -18.99
CA LEU A 13 -21.73 -19.89 -19.23
C LEU A 13 -20.46 -19.89 -18.38
N GLY A 14 -19.33 -20.14 -19.02
CA GLY A 14 -18.02 -20.12 -18.40
C GLY A 14 -17.71 -18.73 -17.87
N PHE A 15 -18.02 -18.48 -16.61
CA PHE A 15 -17.25 -17.54 -15.82
C PHE A 15 -15.84 -18.14 -15.72
N GLN A 16 -14.93 -17.64 -16.55
CA GLN A 16 -13.51 -17.87 -16.32
C GLN A 16 -13.18 -17.18 -15.00
N VAL A 17 -13.07 -17.97 -13.94
CA VAL A 17 -12.41 -17.53 -12.71
C VAL A 17 -10.94 -17.39 -13.09
N VAL A 18 -10.56 -16.21 -13.61
CA VAL A 18 -9.15 -15.86 -13.74
C VAL A 18 -8.66 -15.74 -12.31
N ALA A 19 -7.94 -16.75 -11.84
CA ALA A 19 -7.24 -16.67 -10.58
C ALA A 19 -6.24 -15.51 -10.71
N GLY A 20 -6.51 -14.42 -9.98
CA GLY A 20 -5.65 -13.24 -10.03
C GLY A 20 -4.23 -13.58 -9.60
N ILE A 21 -3.26 -13.07 -10.34
CA ILE A 21 -1.84 -13.29 -10.06
C ILE A 21 -1.46 -12.27 -8.98
N VAL A 22 -1.19 -12.75 -7.77
CA VAL A 22 -0.64 -11.89 -6.71
C VAL A 22 0.81 -11.58 -7.04
N SER A 23 1.09 -10.31 -7.31
CA SER A 23 2.42 -9.85 -7.71
C SER A 23 3.07 -9.02 -6.62
N GLU A 24 4.40 -9.06 -6.56
CA GLU A 24 5.22 -8.30 -5.63
C GLU A 24 6.06 -7.27 -6.39
N TRP A 25 6.01 -6.03 -5.92
CA TRP A 25 6.79 -4.91 -6.40
C TRP A 25 7.71 -4.39 -5.31
N ILE A 26 8.98 -4.24 -5.68
CA ILE A 26 10.04 -3.74 -4.81
C ILE A 26 10.50 -2.41 -5.38
N ALA A 27 10.36 -1.34 -4.61
CA ALA A 27 10.85 -0.02 -4.98
C ALA A 27 12.11 0.30 -4.18
N LYS A 28 13.17 0.66 -4.90
CA LYS A 28 14.50 0.93 -4.35
C LYS A 28 14.92 2.38 -4.62
N ASP A 29 15.72 2.95 -3.73
CA ASP A 29 16.32 4.27 -3.94
C ASP A 29 17.50 4.22 -4.94
N GLU A 30 18.16 5.37 -5.14
CA GLU A 30 19.32 5.49 -6.03
C GLU A 30 20.54 4.68 -5.58
N MET A 31 20.58 4.24 -4.33
CA MET A 31 21.64 3.42 -3.74
C MET A 31 21.30 1.93 -3.71
N ASP A 32 20.25 1.51 -4.43
CA ASP A 32 19.71 0.14 -4.45
C ASP A 32 19.17 -0.33 -3.08
N LYS A 33 18.91 0.59 -2.14
CA LYS A 33 18.29 0.26 -0.85
C LYS A 33 16.79 0.07 -1.06
N VAL A 34 16.23 -1.01 -0.53
CA VAL A 34 14.79 -1.27 -0.60
C VAL A 34 14.04 -0.30 0.31
N CYS A 35 13.20 0.54 -0.29
CA CYS A 35 12.36 1.48 0.44
C CYS A 35 10.96 0.89 0.67
N MET A 36 10.42 0.20 -0.33
CA MET A 36 9.05 -0.32 -0.30
C MET A 36 9.01 -1.76 -0.82
N LYS A 37 8.23 -2.60 -0.16
CA LYS A 37 7.77 -3.89 -0.67
C LYS A 37 6.25 -3.92 -0.62
N ILE A 38 5.62 -4.10 -1.77
CA ILE A 38 4.18 -4.01 -1.94
C ILE A 38 3.74 -5.23 -2.73
N LYS A 39 2.77 -5.97 -2.22
CA LYS A 39 2.25 -7.18 -2.86
C LYS A 39 0.73 -7.13 -2.87
N PHE A 40 0.12 -7.41 -4.02
CA PHE A 40 -1.33 -7.56 -4.15
C PHE A 40 -1.69 -8.15 -5.52
N ASP A 41 -2.92 -8.63 -5.61
CA ASP A 41 -3.64 -8.85 -6.87
C ASP A 41 -4.49 -7.61 -7.16
N GLY A 42 -4.22 -6.94 -8.28
CA GLY A 42 -4.73 -5.59 -8.55
C GLY A 42 -5.52 -5.52 -9.83
N MET A 43 -6.69 -4.89 -9.78
CA MET A 43 -7.54 -4.70 -10.95
C MET A 43 -8.15 -3.31 -10.96
N ILE A 44 -8.16 -2.66 -12.13
CA ILE A 44 -9.08 -1.54 -12.39
C ILE A 44 -10.31 -2.12 -13.07
N ASN A 45 -11.47 -1.98 -12.43
CA ASN A 45 -12.76 -2.39 -12.95
C ASN A 45 -13.50 -1.20 -13.56
N VAL A 46 -13.82 -1.26 -14.85
CA VAL A 46 -14.63 -0.27 -15.55
C VAL A 46 -16.07 -0.76 -15.60
N ARG A 47 -16.99 -0.06 -14.90
CA ARG A 47 -18.39 -0.46 -14.83
C ARG A 47 -18.98 -0.50 -16.23
N ASP A 48 -19.81 -1.51 -16.46
CA ASP A 48 -20.54 -1.75 -17.71
C ASP A 48 -19.65 -2.03 -18.94
N ASN A 49 -18.32 -2.04 -18.82
CA ASN A 49 -17.39 -2.28 -19.93
C ASN A 49 -16.19 -3.15 -19.49
N PRO A 50 -16.42 -4.42 -19.13
CA PRO A 50 -15.42 -5.31 -18.54
C PRO A 50 -14.22 -5.61 -19.45
N GLU A 51 -14.36 -5.43 -20.77
CA GLU A 51 -13.27 -5.55 -21.74
C GLU A 51 -12.18 -4.48 -21.58
N TYR A 52 -12.45 -3.42 -20.82
CA TYR A 52 -11.48 -2.38 -20.44
C TYR A 52 -10.94 -2.56 -19.03
N ASN A 53 -11.29 -3.66 -18.34
CA ASN A 53 -10.67 -3.98 -17.07
C ASN A 53 -9.18 -4.19 -17.28
N THR A 54 -8.38 -3.65 -16.36
CA THR A 54 -6.92 -3.79 -16.41
C THR A 54 -6.47 -4.59 -15.20
N ASP A 55 -5.88 -5.76 -15.45
CA ASP A 55 -5.22 -6.60 -14.45
C ASP A 55 -3.75 -6.17 -14.32
N PHE A 56 -3.30 -6.01 -13.07
CA PHE A 56 -1.95 -5.57 -12.74
C PHE A 56 -0.99 -6.72 -12.40
N GLY A 57 -1.38 -7.98 -12.52
CA GLY A 57 -0.54 -9.14 -12.21
C GLY A 57 0.77 -9.19 -13.01
N SER A 58 0.83 -8.57 -14.20
CA SER A 58 2.06 -8.44 -14.99
C SER A 58 2.69 -7.04 -14.96
N ALA A 59 2.19 -6.15 -14.10
CA ALA A 59 2.66 -4.78 -14.03
C ALA A 59 4.12 -4.70 -13.55
N VAL A 60 4.80 -3.66 -13.98
CA VAL A 60 6.17 -3.33 -13.55
C VAL A 60 6.17 -2.00 -12.81
N VAL A 61 7.18 -1.77 -11.96
CA VAL A 61 7.37 -0.44 -11.36
C VAL A 61 7.76 0.54 -12.46
N ILE A 62 6.95 1.57 -12.66
CA ILE A 62 7.22 2.68 -13.57
C ILE A 62 7.52 3.89 -12.68
N ASP A 63 8.66 4.56 -12.89
CA ASP A 63 9.16 5.62 -11.99
C ASP A 63 9.75 5.14 -10.63
N PRO A 64 10.87 4.38 -10.65
CA PRO A 64 11.34 3.64 -9.49
C PRO A 64 12.49 4.35 -8.78
N LYS A 65 12.22 5.46 -8.06
CA LYS A 65 13.20 6.03 -7.13
C LYS A 65 12.54 6.68 -5.90
N PRO A 66 11.78 5.93 -5.08
CA PRO A 66 11.36 6.47 -3.80
C PRO A 66 12.59 6.87 -2.99
N ASN A 67 12.55 8.05 -2.38
CA ASN A 67 13.54 8.44 -1.41
C ASN A 67 13.23 7.75 -0.07
N CYS A 68 14.06 6.78 0.32
CA CYS A 68 13.95 6.10 1.61
C CYS A 68 13.99 7.06 2.82
N MET A 69 14.39 8.33 2.66
CA MET A 69 14.43 9.30 3.76
C MET A 69 13.16 10.15 3.85
N GLU A 70 12.24 10.04 2.89
CA GLU A 70 11.00 10.80 2.90
C GLU A 70 9.93 10.12 3.75
N ASP A 71 9.16 10.96 4.44
CA ASP A 71 8.01 10.53 5.22
C ASP A 71 6.82 10.19 4.31
N GLU A 72 6.77 10.73 3.10
CA GLU A 72 5.82 10.32 2.08
C GLU A 72 6.54 9.48 1.03
N ARG A 73 5.99 8.31 0.72
CA ARG A 73 6.58 7.40 -0.27
C ARG A 73 5.52 6.92 -1.22
N THR A 74 5.88 6.98 -2.49
CA THR A 74 4.98 6.63 -3.57
C THR A 74 5.60 5.53 -4.40
N ILE A 75 4.78 4.56 -4.79
CA ILE A 75 5.12 3.56 -5.80
C ILE A 75 4.12 3.70 -6.94
N THR A 76 4.62 3.73 -8.18
CA THR A 76 3.76 3.63 -9.36
C THR A 76 4.06 2.33 -10.08
N ILE A 77 3.03 1.55 -10.35
CA ILE A 77 3.09 0.34 -11.16
C ILE A 77 2.28 0.54 -12.43
N GLY A 78 2.75 -0.04 -13.53
CA GLY A 78 2.15 0.15 -14.85
C GLY A 78 2.11 -1.12 -15.68
N VAL A 79 1.05 -1.22 -16.48
CA VAL A 79 0.84 -2.28 -17.47
C VAL A 79 0.19 -1.66 -18.71
N GLY A 80 0.86 -1.76 -19.85
CA GLY A 80 0.43 -1.07 -21.07
C GLY A 80 0.29 0.44 -20.86
N ASN A 81 -0.91 0.97 -21.08
CA ASN A 81 -1.24 2.40 -20.91
C ASN A 81 -1.86 2.74 -19.54
N SER A 82 -2.06 1.73 -18.69
CA SER A 82 -2.68 1.86 -17.38
C SER A 82 -1.62 1.90 -16.27
N SER A 83 -1.93 2.60 -15.18
CA SER A 83 -1.05 2.66 -14.01
C SER A 83 -1.83 2.80 -12.71
N LEU A 84 -1.25 2.29 -11.63
CA LEU A 84 -1.68 2.53 -10.26
C LEU A 84 -0.51 3.15 -9.48
N GLN A 85 -0.78 4.27 -8.85
CA GLN A 85 0.13 4.95 -7.94
C GLN A 85 -0.45 4.86 -6.53
N LEU A 86 0.35 4.35 -5.59
CA LEU A 86 -0.01 4.21 -4.18
C LEU A 86 0.93 5.09 -3.35
N THR A 87 0.36 5.95 -2.51
CA THR A 87 1.11 6.85 -1.64
C THR A 87 0.86 6.55 -0.18
N PHE A 88 1.95 6.28 0.52
CA PHE A 88 1.98 5.98 1.94
C PHE A 88 2.66 7.10 2.69
N ARG A 89 2.15 7.42 3.87
CA ARG A 89 2.68 8.47 4.72
C ARG A 89 3.07 7.92 6.08
N LYS A 90 4.30 8.21 6.48
CA LYS A 90 4.86 8.00 7.80
C LYS A 90 4.27 8.99 8.78
N GLN A 91 3.95 8.48 9.96
CA GLN A 91 3.66 9.21 11.17
C GLN A 91 4.79 8.93 12.17
N SER A 92 4.70 9.44 13.40
CA SER A 92 5.80 9.34 14.38
C SER A 92 6.33 7.92 14.58
N GLN A 93 5.46 6.90 14.60
CA GLN A 93 5.82 5.48 14.83
C GLN A 93 5.01 4.50 13.96
N SER A 94 4.30 5.00 12.95
CA SER A 94 3.40 4.21 12.12
C SER A 94 3.37 4.73 10.69
N PHE A 95 2.65 4.05 9.80
CA PHE A 95 2.30 4.56 8.49
C PHE A 95 0.81 4.39 8.18
N VAL A 96 0.35 5.13 7.18
CA VAL A 96 -1.00 5.09 6.63
C VAL A 96 -0.94 5.08 5.10
N PHE A 97 -1.96 4.52 4.45
CA PHE A 97 -2.14 4.58 2.99
C PHE A 97 -3.09 5.72 2.66
N THR A 98 -2.63 6.77 1.98
CA THR A 98 -3.31 8.08 1.98
C THR A 98 -3.79 8.55 0.62
N ASN A 99 -3.14 8.15 -0.47
CA ASN A 99 -3.58 8.50 -1.82
C ASN A 99 -3.44 7.30 -2.75
N ILE A 100 -4.44 7.11 -3.59
CA ILE A 100 -4.35 6.26 -4.76
C ILE A 100 -4.67 7.08 -6.01
N THR A 101 -3.81 6.96 -7.01
CA THR A 101 -4.06 7.54 -8.33
C THR A 101 -4.04 6.44 -9.36
N ALA A 102 -5.11 6.34 -10.14
CA ALA A 102 -5.27 5.36 -11.20
C ALA A 102 -5.28 6.08 -12.55
N LYS A 103 -4.58 5.52 -13.53
CA LYS A 103 -4.70 5.87 -14.94
C LYS A 103 -5.14 4.64 -15.71
N TRP A 104 -6.13 4.78 -16.58
CA TRP A 104 -6.65 3.69 -17.40
C TRP A 104 -7.25 4.22 -18.70
N LEU A 105 -7.55 3.30 -19.62
CA LEU A 105 -8.28 3.59 -20.85
C LEU A 105 -9.79 3.38 -20.63
N LYS A 106 -10.60 4.35 -21.04
CA LYS A 106 -12.06 4.20 -21.09
C LYS A 106 -12.59 4.28 -22.53
N PRO A 107 -13.75 3.66 -22.81
CA PRO A 107 -14.49 3.91 -24.04
C PRO A 107 -15.17 5.29 -24.01
N GLY A 108 -15.21 5.96 -25.17
CA GLY A 108 -15.83 7.26 -25.42
C GLY A 108 -16.08 7.46 -26.92
N SER A 109 -15.88 8.67 -27.45
CA SER A 109 -15.80 8.87 -28.93
C SER A 109 -14.55 8.22 -29.56
N GLY A 110 -13.67 7.67 -28.72
CA GLY A 110 -12.50 6.85 -29.01
C GLY A 110 -11.98 6.24 -27.71
N LEU A 111 -10.77 5.67 -27.71
CA LEU A 111 -10.09 5.28 -26.47
C LEU A 111 -9.42 6.50 -25.84
N GLU A 112 -9.81 6.82 -24.61
CA GLU A 112 -9.29 7.98 -23.89
C GLU A 112 -8.55 7.53 -22.63
N ASN A 113 -7.37 8.10 -22.40
CA ASN A 113 -6.69 7.98 -21.11
C ASN A 113 -7.40 8.87 -20.10
N VAL A 114 -7.80 8.28 -18.98
CA VAL A 114 -8.38 9.01 -17.86
C VAL A 114 -7.51 8.77 -16.64
N THR A 115 -7.49 9.78 -15.77
CA THR A 115 -6.81 9.71 -14.49
C THR A 115 -7.80 10.07 -13.40
N GLY A 116 -7.79 9.30 -12.33
CA GLY A 116 -8.58 9.50 -11.13
C GLY A 116 -7.66 9.45 -9.93
N SER A 117 -7.83 10.37 -8.99
CA SER A 117 -7.07 10.39 -7.75
C SER A 117 -8.03 10.50 -6.59
N LEU A 118 -7.81 9.71 -5.55
CA LEU A 118 -8.53 9.78 -4.30
C LEU A 118 -7.54 9.90 -3.16
N SER A 119 -7.85 10.80 -2.24
CA SER A 119 -7.11 10.97 -0.99
C SER A 119 -8.04 10.67 0.18
N ASP A 120 -7.53 9.93 1.16
CA ASP A 120 -8.19 9.68 2.43
C ASP A 120 -7.16 9.85 3.57
N LYS A 121 -7.64 9.98 4.80
CA LYS A 121 -6.78 9.94 5.99
C LYS A 121 -6.06 8.60 6.10
N ASN A 122 -6.74 7.50 5.78
CA ASN A 122 -6.17 6.17 5.72
C ASN A 122 -7.13 5.18 5.03
N PHE A 123 -6.69 4.57 3.92
CA PHE A 123 -7.42 3.49 3.26
C PHE A 123 -7.28 2.13 3.97
N LEU A 124 -6.35 2.00 4.92
CA LEU A 124 -6.20 0.78 5.73
C LEU A 124 -7.16 0.80 6.92
N SER A 125 -7.41 -0.36 7.53
CA SER A 125 -8.23 -0.49 8.75
C SER A 125 -7.69 0.27 9.97
N GLY A 126 -6.40 0.63 9.95
CA GLY A 126 -5.73 1.37 11.00
C GLY A 126 -4.33 1.82 10.59
N ALA A 127 -3.71 2.69 11.38
CA ALA A 127 -2.30 3.02 11.20
C ALA A 127 -1.44 1.82 11.60
N VAL A 128 -0.43 1.51 10.79
CA VAL A 128 0.39 0.30 10.95
C VAL A 128 1.73 0.69 11.56
N PRO A 129 2.17 0.09 12.68
CA PRO A 129 3.46 0.43 13.27
C PRO A 129 4.60 0.25 12.28
N LEU A 130 5.57 1.15 12.32
CA LEU A 130 6.75 1.00 11.47
C LEU A 130 7.50 -0.29 11.84
N GLY A 131 8.14 -0.90 10.84
CA GLY A 131 8.77 -2.21 11.00
C GLY A 131 7.79 -3.39 10.98
N CYS A 132 6.48 -3.15 10.92
CA CYS A 132 5.48 -4.16 10.59
C CYS A 132 4.94 -3.97 9.17
N PHE A 133 4.39 -5.05 8.60
CA PHE A 133 3.63 -4.98 7.36
C PHE A 133 2.14 -5.04 7.63
N TYR A 134 1.37 -4.39 6.76
CA TYR A 134 -0.07 -4.55 6.70
C TYR A 134 -0.41 -5.79 5.87
N SER A 135 -1.38 -6.59 6.29
CA SER A 135 -1.99 -7.59 5.41
C SER A 135 -3.49 -7.70 5.64
N GLN A 136 -4.21 -7.97 4.55
CA GLN A 136 -5.62 -8.38 4.57
C GLN A 136 -5.90 -9.23 3.33
N ASP A 137 -6.75 -10.22 3.50
CA ASP A 137 -7.24 -11.05 2.39
C ASP A 137 -8.44 -10.39 1.71
N GLU A 138 -9.26 -9.67 2.47
CA GLU A 138 -10.46 -9.01 1.96
C GLU A 138 -10.12 -7.92 0.93
N PRO A 139 -10.88 -7.84 -0.19
CA PRO A 139 -10.64 -6.84 -1.22
C PRO A 139 -10.78 -5.41 -0.71
N LEU A 140 -9.78 -4.58 -0.96
CA LEU A 140 -9.89 -3.13 -0.86
C LEU A 140 -10.45 -2.58 -2.16
N SER A 141 -11.74 -2.21 -2.16
CA SER A 141 -12.41 -1.59 -3.31
C SER A 141 -12.45 -0.07 -3.14
N ILE A 142 -11.83 0.64 -4.09
CA ILE A 142 -11.70 2.09 -4.06
C ILE A 142 -12.43 2.67 -5.27
N PRO A 143 -13.62 3.26 -5.08
CA PRO A 143 -14.45 3.76 -6.17
C PRO A 143 -14.02 5.16 -6.60
N PHE A 144 -13.79 5.36 -7.89
CA PHE A 144 -13.49 6.67 -8.46
C PHE A 144 -14.73 7.27 -9.15
N GLN A 145 -14.70 8.59 -9.34
CA GLN A 145 -15.72 9.28 -10.14
C GLN A 145 -15.65 8.83 -11.60
N GLY A 146 -16.81 8.62 -12.23
CA GLY A 146 -16.88 8.16 -13.63
C GLY A 146 -17.09 6.65 -13.79
N GLY A 147 -17.48 5.96 -12.72
CA GLY A 147 -18.00 4.59 -12.82
C GLY A 147 -16.92 3.51 -12.93
N PHE A 148 -15.79 3.68 -12.27
CA PHE A 148 -14.77 2.63 -12.20
C PHE A 148 -14.20 2.56 -10.78
N SER A 149 -13.51 1.46 -10.47
CA SER A 149 -12.91 1.23 -9.16
C SER A 149 -11.56 0.53 -9.29
N ALA A 150 -10.65 0.82 -8.36
CA ALA A 150 -9.49 -0.05 -8.14
C ALA A 150 -9.85 -1.09 -7.09
N GLU A 151 -9.60 -2.37 -7.37
CA GLU A 151 -9.69 -3.46 -6.41
C GLU A 151 -8.29 -4.00 -6.14
N LEU A 152 -7.90 -4.03 -4.87
CA LEU A 152 -6.65 -4.61 -4.41
C LEU A 152 -6.98 -5.79 -3.48
N LYS A 153 -6.56 -7.00 -3.85
CA LYS A 153 -6.82 -8.26 -3.12
C LYS A 153 -5.51 -8.85 -2.61
N ASN A 154 -5.59 -9.67 -1.55
CA ASN A 154 -4.42 -10.34 -0.96
C ASN A 154 -3.26 -9.37 -0.70
N VAL A 155 -3.59 -8.22 -0.09
CA VAL A 155 -2.63 -7.12 0.00
C VAL A 155 -1.61 -7.40 1.10
N THR A 156 -0.36 -7.03 0.86
CA THR A 156 0.72 -6.98 1.83
C THR A 156 1.54 -5.72 1.59
N PHE A 157 1.54 -4.78 2.55
CA PHE A 157 2.23 -3.49 2.39
C PHE A 157 3.31 -3.28 3.43
N GLN A 158 4.54 -3.05 2.97
CA GLN A 158 5.69 -2.58 3.74
C GLN A 158 6.31 -1.35 3.03
N PRO A 159 5.69 -0.16 3.09
CA PRO A 159 6.17 1.04 2.41
C PRO A 159 7.40 1.69 3.09
N PHE A 160 7.69 1.30 4.33
CA PHE A 160 8.87 1.73 5.09
C PHE A 160 9.78 0.54 5.41
N ALA A 161 10.23 -0.18 4.37
CA ALA A 161 10.96 -1.44 4.49
C ALA A 161 12.34 -1.30 5.15
N ASP A 162 12.93 -0.11 5.11
CA ASP A 162 14.17 0.21 5.82
C ASP A 162 14.04 0.11 7.35
N CYS A 163 12.83 0.30 7.89
CA CYS A 163 12.52 0.01 9.30
C CYS A 163 12.42 -1.50 9.62
N ALA A 164 12.32 -2.33 8.59
CA ALA A 164 12.18 -3.79 8.66
C ALA A 164 13.39 -4.49 8.03
N LYS A 165 14.58 -3.87 8.08
CA LYS A 165 15.84 -4.41 7.53
C LYS A 165 15.74 -4.75 6.04
N ASN A 166 15.03 -3.90 5.28
CA ASN A 166 14.83 -4.02 3.83
C ASN A 166 13.96 -5.21 3.40
N ASP A 167 13.22 -5.82 4.34
CA ASP A 167 12.29 -6.93 4.08
C ASP A 167 10.90 -6.64 4.68
N TYR A 168 9.96 -7.59 4.58
CA TYR A 168 8.76 -7.57 5.41
C TYR A 168 9.14 -7.81 6.87
N GLY A 169 8.61 -6.99 7.75
CA GLY A 169 8.73 -7.23 9.19
C GLY A 169 7.71 -8.24 9.68
N ASN A 170 7.22 -8.03 10.91
CA ASN A 170 6.15 -8.85 11.45
C ASN A 170 4.78 -8.38 10.94
N ASP A 171 3.81 -9.29 10.93
CA ASP A 171 2.43 -8.93 10.63
C ASP A 171 1.93 -7.96 11.72
N TYR A 172 1.28 -6.86 11.34
CA TYR A 172 0.80 -5.86 12.31
C TYR A 172 -0.18 -6.41 13.34
N SER A 173 -0.87 -7.52 13.04
CA SER A 173 -1.76 -8.22 13.98
C SER A 173 -1.01 -8.91 15.13
N SER A 174 0.27 -9.23 14.93
CA SER A 174 1.13 -9.91 15.93
C SER A 174 1.56 -9.01 17.09
N ARG A 175 1.43 -7.68 16.96
CA ARG A 175 1.81 -6.62 17.93
C ARG A 175 3.30 -6.49 18.28
N ASP A 176 4.14 -7.41 17.82
CA ASP A 176 5.60 -7.35 18.01
C ASP A 176 6.28 -6.68 16.82
N CYS A 177 6.19 -5.36 16.70
CA CYS A 177 6.77 -4.61 15.58
C CYS A 177 8.18 -4.09 15.93
N PRO A 178 9.23 -4.46 15.16
CA PRO A 178 10.57 -3.90 15.35
C PRO A 178 10.56 -2.37 15.18
N THR A 179 10.92 -1.63 16.21
CA THR A 179 10.89 -0.15 16.20
C THR A 179 12.19 0.51 15.75
N ASP A 180 13.17 -0.23 15.23
CA ASP A 180 14.46 0.36 14.84
C ASP A 180 14.41 1.04 13.46
N CYS A 181 13.57 2.08 13.37
CA CYS A 181 13.61 3.08 12.29
C CYS A 181 14.70 4.14 12.49
N SER A 182 15.41 4.10 13.63
CA SER A 182 16.37 5.10 14.07
C SER A 182 17.56 5.26 13.11
N ARG A 183 17.83 4.24 12.28
CA ARG A 183 18.92 4.28 11.29
C ARG A 183 18.61 5.06 10.01
N ALA A 184 17.36 5.55 9.85
CA ALA A 184 17.01 6.53 8.82
C ALA A 184 17.00 7.97 9.39
N ALA A 185 17.63 8.22 10.54
CA ALA A 185 17.92 9.57 10.99
C ALA A 185 18.87 10.23 9.98
N ARG A 186 18.44 11.39 9.47
CA ARG A 186 19.25 12.27 8.61
C ARG A 186 20.67 12.39 9.19
N PRO A 187 21.75 12.18 8.41
CA PRO A 187 23.05 12.70 8.81
C PRO A 187 22.93 14.24 8.78
N GLY A 188 22.57 14.86 9.92
CA GLY A 188 22.56 16.32 10.04
C GLY A 188 21.46 16.96 10.91
N SER A 189 20.60 16.24 11.63
CA SER A 189 19.64 16.91 12.53
C SER A 189 19.43 16.17 13.86
N ASP A 190 20.51 15.96 14.61
CA ASP A 190 20.41 15.77 16.06
C ASP A 190 20.18 17.14 16.71
N ILE A 191 18.92 17.55 16.74
CA ILE A 191 18.45 18.56 17.68
C ILE A 191 18.33 17.87 19.04
N ILE A 192 19.21 18.29 19.93
CA ILE A 192 19.29 18.03 21.37
C ILE A 192 17.87 18.04 21.98
N TYR A 193 17.37 16.88 22.41
CA TYR A 193 16.29 16.84 23.40
C TYR A 193 16.91 17.13 24.77
N VAL A 194 16.70 18.38 25.22
CA VAL A 194 16.99 18.85 26.57
C VAL A 194 16.12 18.06 27.56
N LEU A 195 16.73 17.16 28.33
CA LEU A 195 16.11 16.61 29.53
C LEU A 195 16.26 17.65 30.66
N LEU A 196 15.27 18.54 30.80
CA LEU A 196 15.15 19.41 31.97
C LEU A 196 14.58 18.58 33.13
N VAL A 197 15.46 17.97 33.92
CA VAL A 197 15.08 17.42 35.22
C VAL A 197 15.01 18.59 36.20
N ALA A 198 13.79 18.98 36.57
CA ALA A 198 13.56 19.90 37.68
C ALA A 198 13.95 19.20 38.99
N VAL A 199 15.07 19.62 39.60
CA VAL A 199 15.39 19.28 41.00
C VAL A 199 14.74 20.33 41.88
N VAL A 200 13.62 19.98 42.51
CA VAL A 200 12.96 20.80 43.54
C VAL A 200 13.04 20.07 44.88
N GLY A 201 13.63 20.75 45.87
CA GLY A 201 13.47 20.50 47.31
C GLY A 201 14.56 19.62 47.94
N ALA A 202 15.20 19.96 49.06
CA ALA A 202 15.05 21.10 49.94
C ALA A 202 16.37 21.28 50.73
N ILE A 203 16.74 22.54 50.94
CA ILE A 203 17.87 22.98 51.77
C ILE A 203 17.50 22.76 53.24
N SER A 204 18.29 21.95 53.95
CA SER A 204 18.25 21.83 55.40
C SER A 204 18.81 23.11 56.04
N VAL A 205 17.95 23.97 56.58
CA VAL A 205 18.39 25.06 57.47
C VAL A 205 18.46 24.50 58.88
N LYS A 206 19.69 24.34 59.36
CA LYS A 206 20.03 23.92 60.73
C LYS A 206 20.19 25.21 61.56
N PHE A 207 19.19 25.58 62.35
CA PHE A 207 19.38 26.53 63.44
C PHE A 207 19.82 25.75 64.69
N MET A 208 21.06 25.97 65.12
CA MET A 208 21.54 25.60 66.45
C MET A 208 21.77 26.88 67.24
N ASN A 209 21.09 26.94 68.39
CA ASN A 209 21.22 27.84 69.55
C ASN A 209 21.00 29.34 69.36
#